data_AF-A0A7Y5Y0H3-F1
#
_entry.id   AF-A0A7Y5Y0H3-F1
#
_cell.length_a   1.000
_cell.length_b   1.000
_cell.length_c   1.000
_cell.angle_alpha   90.00
_cell.angle_beta   90.00
_cell.angle_gamma   90.00
#
_symmetry.space_group_name_H-M   'P 1'
#
loop_
_entity.id
_entity.type
_entity.pdbx_description
1 polymer ?
#
loop_
_entity_poly.entity_id
_entity_poly.type
_entity_poly.pdbx_seq_one_letter_code
_entity_poly.pdbx_strand_id
1 'polypeptide(L)'
;MQAPVHHQEQYKGFHISLRCSGAQGLWEVSDVHIAHGSAMAPALFPRRQLPGRFESAGLAIERGMGWARAVIDNLDPALDGERTAS
;
A
#
# COMPACT_ATOMS: atom_id res chain seq x y z
N MET A 1 -1.75 1.02 -23.92
CA MET A 1 -1.87 0.94 -22.44
C MET A 1 -0.81 -0.02 -21.93
N GLN A 2 -0.10 0.34 -20.86
CA GLN A 2 0.88 -0.56 -20.23
C GLN A 2 0.15 -1.54 -19.31
N ALA A 3 0.69 -2.74 -19.14
CA ALA A 3 0.11 -3.72 -18.24
C ALA A 3 0.13 -3.20 -16.79
N PRO A 4 -0.96 -3.35 -16.02
CA PRO A 4 -0.97 -2.99 -14.61
C PRO A 4 0.08 -3.78 -13.83
N VAL A 5 0.75 -3.11 -12.90
CA VAL A 5 1.75 -3.73 -12.02
C VAL A 5 1.12 -3.93 -10.64
N HIS A 6 1.31 -5.12 -10.08
CA HIS A 6 0.85 -5.46 -8.75
C HIS A 6 2.04 -5.54 -7.79
N HIS A 7 1.89 -5.01 -6.59
CA HIS A 7 2.89 -5.10 -5.53
C HIS A 7 2.23 -5.48 -4.21
N GLN A 8 2.89 -6.33 -3.43
CA GLN A 8 2.39 -6.80 -2.15
C GLN A 8 3.51 -6.82 -1.12
N GLU A 9 3.16 -6.44 0.10
CA GLU A 9 4.10 -6.38 1.22
C GLU A 9 3.37 -6.70 2.53
N GLN A 10 4.12 -7.19 3.53
CA GLN A 10 3.66 -7.25 4.91
C GLN A 10 4.36 -6.18 5.76
N TYR A 11 3.60 -5.45 6.56
CA TYR A 11 4.10 -4.38 7.42
C TYR A 11 3.32 -4.37 8.74
N LYS A 12 4.04 -4.51 9.89
CA LYS A 12 3.45 -4.50 11.25
C LYS A 12 2.21 -5.41 11.43
N GLY A 13 2.24 -6.61 10.85
CA GLY A 13 1.11 -7.55 10.91
C GLY A 13 -0.04 -7.28 9.93
N PHE A 14 0.09 -6.24 9.09
CA PHE A 14 -0.83 -5.95 8.00
C PHE A 14 -0.29 -6.47 6.67
N HIS A 15 -1.19 -6.95 5.82
CA HIS A 15 -0.93 -7.20 4.42
C HIS A 15 -1.37 -6.01 3.59
N ILE A 16 -0.46 -5.50 2.77
CA ILE A 16 -0.69 -4.40 1.85
C ILE A 16 -0.64 -4.98 0.43
N SER A 17 -1.66 -4.68 -0.37
CA SER A 17 -1.68 -4.96 -1.81
C SER A 17 -1.94 -3.68 -2.58
N LEU A 18 -1.22 -3.49 -3.68
CA LEU A 18 -1.22 -2.27 -4.45
C LEU A 18 -1.25 -2.58 -5.93
N ARG A 19 -2.05 -1.83 -6.69
CA ARG A 19 -2.10 -1.90 -8.15
C ARG A 19 -1.70 -0.54 -8.71
N CYS A 20 -0.72 -0.56 -9.59
CA CYS A 20 -0.31 0.60 -10.37
C CYS A 20 -0.76 0.42 -11.82
N SER A 21 -1.20 1.51 -12.46
CA SER A 21 -1.63 1.52 -13.86
C SER A 21 -0.87 2.59 -14.63
N GLY A 22 -0.44 2.24 -15.85
CA GLY A 22 0.39 3.11 -16.69
C GLY A 22 -0.34 3.55 -17.96
N ALA A 23 -0.39 4.86 -18.19
CA ALA A 23 -0.94 5.48 -19.39
C ALA A 23 -0.09 6.68 -19.82
N GLN A 24 0.22 6.75 -21.12
CA GLN A 24 0.96 7.86 -21.74
C GLN A 24 2.31 8.18 -21.06
N GLY A 25 3.03 7.15 -20.60
CA GLY A 25 4.34 7.32 -19.95
C GLY A 25 4.27 7.74 -18.48
N LEU A 26 3.06 7.91 -17.93
CA LEU A 26 2.84 8.19 -16.52
C LEU A 26 2.16 7.00 -15.83
N TRP A 27 2.47 6.85 -14.55
CA TRP A 27 1.99 5.78 -13.68
C TRP A 27 1.23 6.36 -12.50
N GLU A 28 0.16 5.69 -12.08
CA GLU A 28 -0.62 6.06 -10.91
C GLU A 28 -0.91 4.83 -10.06
N VAL A 29 -1.19 5.06 -8.77
CA VAL A 29 -1.66 4.01 -7.86
C VAL A 29 -3.18 3.92 -7.97
N SER A 30 -3.67 2.97 -8.76
CA SER A 30 -5.09 2.83 -9.07
C SER A 30 -5.88 2.06 -8.01
N ASP A 31 -5.22 1.24 -7.20
CA ASP A 31 -5.86 0.51 -6.10
C ASP A 31 -4.88 0.29 -4.94
N VAL A 32 -5.32 0.53 -3.71
CA VAL A 32 -4.62 0.13 -2.49
C VAL A 32 -5.57 -0.64 -1.58
N HIS A 33 -5.07 -1.74 -1.04
CA HIS A 33 -5.76 -2.60 -0.10
C HIS A 33 -4.87 -2.84 1.12
N ILE A 34 -5.41 -2.65 2.32
CA ILE A 34 -4.73 -2.90 3.59
C ILE A 34 -5.63 -3.78 4.44
N ALA A 35 -5.13 -4.93 4.89
CA ALA A 35 -5.85 -5.87 5.73
C ALA A 35 -4.99 -6.29 6.93
N HIS A 36 -5.59 -6.42 8.12
CA HIS A 36 -4.90 -6.90 9.32
C HIS A 36 -4.91 -8.43 9.38
N GLY A 37 -3.77 -9.06 9.69
CA GLY A 37 -3.64 -10.51 9.63
C GLY A 37 -3.57 -10.99 8.19
N SER A 38 -4.25 -12.08 7.82
CA SER A 38 -4.10 -12.67 6.47
C SER A 38 -4.57 -11.75 5.34
N ALA A 39 -4.03 -11.94 4.14
CA ALA A 39 -4.49 -11.26 2.91
C ALA A 39 -5.97 -11.54 2.53
N MET A 40 -6.64 -12.49 3.20
CA MET A 40 -8.07 -12.78 3.03
C MET A 40 -8.95 -12.05 4.06
N ALA A 41 -8.36 -11.35 5.02
CA ALA A 41 -9.09 -10.54 5.99
C ALA A 41 -9.76 -9.34 5.30
N PRO A 42 -10.90 -8.86 5.83
CA PRO A 42 -11.56 -7.68 5.27
C PRO A 42 -10.62 -6.48 5.30
N ALA A 43 -10.69 -5.68 4.24
CA ALA A 43 -9.91 -4.44 4.15
C ALA A 43 -10.30 -3.51 5.29
N LEU A 44 -9.31 -2.88 5.92
CA LEU A 44 -9.54 -1.85 6.95
C LEU A 44 -10.22 -0.61 6.38
N PHE A 45 -10.06 -0.39 5.08
CA PHE A 45 -10.65 0.73 4.37
C PHE A 45 -11.21 0.27 3.02
N PRO A 46 -12.19 0.99 2.47
CA PRO A 46 -12.56 0.85 1.07
C PRO A 46 -11.33 0.99 0.17
N ARG A 47 -11.32 0.21 -0.92
CA ARG A 47 -10.30 0.34 -1.95
C ARG A 47 -10.31 1.76 -2.50
N ARG A 48 -9.13 2.36 -2.63
CA ARG A 48 -8.99 3.75 -3.07
C ARG A 48 -7.86 3.88 -4.09
N GLN A 49 -8.07 4.80 -5.03
CA GLN A 49 -7.01 5.37 -5.84
C GLN A 49 -6.27 6.42 -5.01
N LEU A 50 -4.94 6.47 -5.15
CA LEU A 50 -4.17 7.55 -4.54
C LEU A 50 -3.93 8.67 -5.57
N PRO A 51 -3.94 9.94 -5.13
CA PRO A 51 -3.63 11.06 -6.01
C PRO A 51 -2.15 11.01 -6.43
N GLY A 52 -1.88 11.52 -7.62
CA GLY A 52 -0.53 11.66 -8.16
C GLY A 52 -0.28 10.80 -9.39
N ARG A 53 0.60 11.30 -10.25
CA ARG A 53 1.13 10.60 -11.42
C ARG A 53 2.65 10.63 -11.35
N PHE A 54 3.28 9.53 -11.74
CA PHE A 54 4.69 9.26 -11.52
C PHE A 54 5.34 8.81 -12.82
N GLU A 55 6.62 9.11 -12.99
CA GLU A 55 7.37 8.82 -14.21
C GLU A 55 7.65 7.32 -14.40
N SER A 56 7.47 6.51 -13.36
CA SER A 56 7.70 5.08 -13.41
C SER A 56 6.78 4.30 -12.48
N ALA A 57 6.59 3.02 -12.80
CA ALA A 57 5.87 2.08 -11.94
C ALA A 57 6.56 1.93 -10.58
N GLY A 58 7.90 1.91 -10.55
CA GLY A 58 8.67 1.80 -9.31
C GLY A 58 8.41 2.96 -8.35
N LEU A 59 8.42 4.20 -8.87
CA LEU A 59 8.12 5.38 -8.08
C LEU A 59 6.65 5.39 -7.60
N ALA A 60 5.71 4.96 -8.43
CA ALA A 60 4.31 4.83 -8.02
C ALA A 60 4.15 3.81 -6.87
N ILE A 61 4.84 2.67 -6.95
CA ILE A 61 4.85 1.65 -5.90
C ILE A 61 5.45 2.22 -4.60
N GLU A 62 6.60 2.87 -4.68
CA GLU A 62 7.28 3.45 -3.51
C GLU A 62 6.38 4.45 -2.78
N ARG A 63 5.73 5.36 -3.53
CA ARG A 63 4.81 6.35 -2.97
C ARG A 63 3.55 5.70 -2.40
N GLY A 64 2.99 4.72 -3.09
CA GLY A 64 1.82 3.98 -2.63
C GLY A 64 2.09 3.20 -1.34
N MET A 65 3.24 2.52 -1.26
CA MET A 65 3.65 1.80 -0.06
C MET A 65 4.00 2.74 1.09
N GLY A 66 4.71 3.85 0.82
CA GLY A 66 4.98 4.86 1.83
C GLY A 66 3.70 5.43 2.45
N TRP A 67 2.70 5.72 1.62
CA TRP A 67 1.38 6.14 2.09
C TRP A 67 0.69 5.06 2.93
N ALA A 68 0.70 3.79 2.47
CA ALA A 68 0.03 2.70 3.18
C ALA A 68 0.66 2.43 4.55
N ARG A 69 1.99 2.46 4.64
CA ARG A 69 2.73 2.34 5.91
C ARG A 69 2.39 3.50 6.85
N ALA A 70 2.38 4.74 6.36
CA ALA A 70 1.98 5.89 7.18
C ALA A 70 0.53 5.80 7.69
N VAL A 71 -0.38 5.21 6.92
CA VAL A 71 -1.75 4.93 7.40
C VAL A 71 -1.75 3.90 8.53
N ILE A 72 -0.96 2.82 8.39
CA ILE A 72 -0.82 1.80 9.42
C ILE A 72 -0.21 2.39 10.70
N ASP A 73 0.83 3.22 10.57
CA ASP A 73 1.47 3.89 11.71
C ASP A 73 0.50 4.81 12.47
N ASN A 74 -0.43 5.45 11.76
CA ASN A 74 -1.46 6.28 12.40
C ASN A 74 -2.63 5.47 12.99
N LEU A 75 -2.86 4.24 12.54
CA LEU A 75 -3.95 3.39 13.03
C LEU A 75 -3.69 2.87 14.44
N ASP A 76 -2.44 2.56 14.76
CA ASP A 76 -2.05 2.13 16.09
C ASP A 76 -0.59 2.53 16.41
N PRO A 77 -0.39 3.66 17.12
CA PRO A 77 0.93 4.10 17.56
C PRO A 77 1.61 3.12 18.53
N ALA A 78 0.86 2.20 19.15
CA ALA A 78 1.38 1.22 20.11
C ALA A 78 1.98 -0.01 19.42
N LEU A 79 1.73 -0.24 18.12
CA LEU A 79 2.37 -1.32 17.36
C LEU A 79 3.88 -1.15 17.17
N ASP A 80 4.42 0.04 17.43
CA ASP A 80 5.86 0.25 17.54
C ASP A 80 6.45 -0.31 18.86
N GLY A 81 5.61 -0.60 19.86
CA GLY A 81 6.01 -0.96 21.22
C GLY A 81 6.11 -2.46 21.54
N GLU A 82 5.50 -3.35 20.75
CA GLU A 82 5.49 -4.80 21.07
C GLU A 82 6.79 -5.55 20.72
N ARG A 83 7.87 -4.85 20.36
CA ARG A 83 9.19 -5.47 20.12
C ARG A 83 10.11 -5.48 21.37
N THR A 84 9.67 -4.92 22.49
CA THR A 84 10.47 -4.84 23.74
C THR A 84 9.72 -5.41 24.94
N ALA A 85 9.35 -6.68 24.88
CA ALA A 85 9.03 -7.47 26.06
C ALA A 85 9.38 -8.96 25.80
N SER A 86 10.66 -9.29 25.90
CA SER A 86 11.17 -10.65 26.14
C SER A 86 12.47 -10.57 26.90
#